data_AF-A0A414JQH6-F1
#
_entry.id   AF-A0A414JQH6-F1
#
_cell.length_a   1.000
_cell.length_b   1.000
_cell.length_c   1.000
_cell.angle_alpha   90.00
_cell.angle_beta   90.00
_cell.angle_gamma   90.00
#
_symmetry.space_group_name_H-M   'P 1'
#
loop_
_entity.id
_entity.type
_entity.pdbx_description
1 polymer ?
#
loop_
_entity_poly.entity_id
_entity_poly.type
_entity_poly.pdbx_seq_one_letter_code
_entity_poly.pdbx_strand_id
1 'polypeptide(L)'
;MLIAAMGALMVYCLSHLISNSKIGNWIAICGDYSFSIMLLHFLAFKAVNLLQCLMYDYPLERIAEFPCINYLSMEWMGLYILAGCTLPIALSKLYEMILLHVFNIFKRNK
;
A
#
# COMPACT_ATOMS: atom_id res chain seq x y z
N MET A 1 -18.53 -24.84 4.46
CA MET A 1 -18.89 -24.27 3.13
C MET A 1 -20.09 -23.32 3.20
N LEU A 2 -21.24 -23.72 3.77
CA LEU A 2 -22.43 -22.84 3.89
C LEU A 2 -22.16 -21.48 4.54
N ILE A 3 -21.44 -21.46 5.67
CA ILE A 3 -21.10 -20.21 6.39
C ILE A 3 -20.25 -19.27 5.51
N ALA A 4 -19.28 -19.80 4.77
CA ALA A 4 -18.44 -19.02 3.87
C ALA A 4 -19.25 -18.46 2.68
N ALA A 5 -20.17 -19.25 2.13
CA ALA A 5 -21.07 -18.80 1.06
C ALA A 5 -22.00 -17.67 1.52
N MET A 6 -22.55 -17.79 2.74
CA MET A 6 -23.38 -16.73 3.34
C MET A 6 -22.57 -15.44 3.57
N GLY A 7 -21.34 -15.56 4.07
CA GLY A 7 -20.43 -14.42 4.23
C GLY A 7 -20.09 -13.73 2.89
N ALA A 8 -19.80 -14.51 1.84
CA ALA A 8 -19.52 -13.97 0.51
C ALA A 8 -20.73 -13.23 -0.09
N LEU A 9 -21.94 -13.80 0.04
CA LEU A 9 -23.18 -13.16 -0.40
C LEU A 9 -23.45 -11.86 0.36
N MET A 10 -23.21 -11.84 1.67
CA MET A 10 -23.35 -10.64 2.50
C MET A 10 -22.41 -9.52 2.03
N VAL A 11 -21.12 -9.83 1.82
CA VAL A 11 -20.14 -8.85 1.35
C VAL A 11 -20.49 -8.35 -0.05
N TYR A 12 -20.97 -9.23 -0.93
CA TYR A 12 -21.43 -8.83 -2.27
C TYR A 12 -22.61 -7.86 -2.22
N CYS A 13 -23.64 -8.16 -1.43
CA CYS A 13 -24.79 -7.27 -1.24
C CYS A 13 -24.38 -5.92 -0.63
N LEU A 14 -23.46 -5.93 0.34
CA LEU A 14 -22.92 -4.72 0.96
C LEU A 14 -22.13 -3.87 -0.04
N SER A 15 -21.28 -4.48 -0.85
CA SER A 15 -20.55 -3.81 -1.94
C SER A 15 -21.51 -3.16 -2.93
N HIS A 16 -22.58 -3.87 -3.30
CA HIS A 16 -23.60 -3.32 -4.22
C HIS A 16 -24.32 -2.10 -3.63
N LEU A 17 -24.64 -2.11 -2.34
CA LEU A 17 -25.25 -0.97 -1.65
C LEU A 17 -24.32 0.25 -1.59
N ILE A 18 -23.03 0.02 -1.32
CA ILE A 18 -22.02 1.06 -1.16
C ILE A 18 -21.58 1.65 -2.51
N SER A 19 -21.65 0.87 -3.60
CA SER A 19 -21.24 1.28 -4.95
C SER A 19 -21.96 2.55 -5.45
N ASN A 20 -23.24 2.74 -5.08
CA ASN A 20 -24.00 3.94 -5.44
C ASN A 20 -23.63 5.21 -4.63
N SER A 21 -22.76 5.10 -3.63
CA SER A 21 -22.35 6.21 -2.78
C SER A 21 -20.97 6.75 -3.18
N LYS A 22 -20.72 8.04 -2.93
CA LYS A 22 -19.39 8.66 -3.13
C LYS A 22 -18.28 7.93 -2.36
N ILE A 23 -18.61 7.39 -1.19
CA ILE A 23 -17.71 6.56 -0.36
C ILE A 23 -17.31 5.26 -1.07
N GLY A 24 -18.21 4.64 -1.83
CA GLY A 24 -17.90 3.45 -2.62
C GLY A 24 -16.83 3.71 -3.66
N ASN A 25 -16.84 4.90 -4.28
CA ASN A 25 -15.80 5.29 -5.23
C ASN A 25 -14.41 5.42 -4.56
N TRP A 26 -14.34 6.02 -3.36
CA TRP A 26 -13.09 6.09 -2.60
C TRP A 26 -12.59 4.71 -2.17
N ILE A 27 -13.49 3.83 -1.72
CA ILE A 27 -13.15 2.45 -1.35
C ILE A 27 -12.69 1.65 -2.57
N ALA A 28 -13.33 1.83 -3.73
CA ALA A 28 -12.94 1.18 -4.99
C ALA A 28 -11.53 1.60 -5.41
N ILE A 29 -11.22 2.91 -5.35
CA ILE A 29 -9.87 3.42 -5.61
C ILE A 29 -8.84 2.78 -4.68
N CYS A 30 -9.12 2.71 -3.37
CA CYS A 30 -8.23 2.03 -2.42
C CYS A 30 -8.09 0.53 -2.72
N GLY A 31 -9.17 -0.12 -3.18
CA GLY A 31 -9.21 -1.52 -3.58
C GLY A 31 -8.36 -1.81 -4.82
N ASP A 32 -8.41 -0.95 -5.84
CA ASP A 32 -7.65 -1.11 -7.08
C ASP A 32 -6.14 -1.08 -6.82
N TYR A 33 -5.68 -0.25 -5.89
CA TYR A 33 -4.27 -0.21 -5.49
C TYR A 33 -3.93 -1.18 -4.36
N SER A 34 -4.89 -1.88 -3.76
CA SER A 34 -4.68 -2.70 -2.55
C SER A 34 -3.62 -3.80 -2.74
N PHE A 35 -3.60 -4.43 -3.92
CA PHE A 35 -2.63 -5.47 -4.25
C PHE A 35 -1.21 -4.90 -4.37
N SER A 36 -1.05 -3.80 -5.09
CA SER A 36 0.23 -3.09 -5.22
C SER A 36 0.71 -2.56 -3.88
N ILE A 37 -0.21 -2.05 -3.05
CA ILE A 37 0.07 -1.61 -1.69
C ILE A 37 0.59 -2.79 -0.88
N MET A 38 -0.12 -3.91 -0.82
CA MET A 38 0.28 -5.11 -0.07
C MET A 38 1.68 -5.60 -0.45
N LEU A 39 2.03 -5.60 -1.75
CA LEU A 39 3.35 -5.99 -2.22
C LEU A 39 4.45 -5.00 -1.78
N LEU A 40 4.21 -3.71 -1.95
CA LEU A 40 5.20 -2.66 -1.70
C LEU A 40 5.28 -2.25 -0.22
N HIS A 41 4.28 -2.59 0.60
CA HIS A 41 4.20 -2.25 2.01
C HIS A 41 5.40 -2.82 2.80
N PHE A 42 5.72 -4.10 2.61
CA PHE A 42 6.89 -4.71 3.26
C PHE A 42 8.22 -4.13 2.77
N LEU A 43 8.28 -3.72 1.50
CA LEU A 43 9.46 -3.06 0.95
C LEU A 43 9.63 -1.65 1.54
N ALA A 44 8.54 -0.90 1.68
CA ALA A 44 8.54 0.42 2.30
C ALA A 44 9.05 0.36 3.74
N PHE A 45 8.69 -0.68 4.50
CA PHE A 45 9.20 -0.88 5.85
C PHE A 45 10.69 -1.13 5.92
N LYS A 46 11.27 -1.86 4.95
CA LYS A 46 12.73 -1.98 4.87
C LYS A 46 13.41 -0.64 4.58
N ALA A 47 12.79 0.22 3.77
CA ALA A 47 13.32 1.57 3.53
C ALA A 47 13.30 2.43 4.79
N VAL A 48 12.23 2.33 5.61
CA VAL A 48 12.14 3.02 6.91
C VAL A 48 13.19 2.48 7.90
N ASN A 49 13.36 1.16 7.98
CA ASN A 49 14.38 0.55 8.85
C ASN A 49 15.80 0.96 8.44
N LEU A 50 16.07 1.10 7.14
CA LEU A 50 17.33 1.61 6.63
C LEU A 50 17.57 3.06 7.09
N LEU A 51 16.56 3.94 7.00
CA LEU A 51 16.66 5.31 7.51
C LEU A 51 16.91 5.35 9.03
N GLN A 52 16.28 4.45 9.80
CA GLN A 52 16.50 4.35 11.23
C GLN A 52 17.92 3.87 11.57
N CYS A 53 18.46 2.90 10.82
CA CYS A 53 19.85 2.47 10.98
C CYS A 53 20.86 3.59 10.70
N LEU A 54 20.62 4.40 9.67
CA LEU A 54 21.50 5.53 9.32
C LEU A 54 21.49 6.64 10.38
N MET A 55 20.37 6.88 11.04
CA MET A 55 20.24 7.96 12.03
C MET A 55 20.80 7.61 13.41
N TYR A 56 20.73 6.34 13.82
CA TYR A 56 21.12 5.88 15.15
C TYR A 56 22.38 5.00 15.15
N ASP A 57 23.09 4.91 14.01
CA ASP A 57 24.25 4.04 13.81
C ASP A 57 24.00 2.58 14.23
N TYR A 58 22.78 2.08 14.00
CA TYR A 58 22.48 0.67 14.27
C TYR A 58 23.20 -0.24 13.26
N PRO A 59 23.64 -1.44 13.68
CA PRO A 59 24.20 -2.41 12.75
C PRO A 59 23.20 -2.73 11.63
N LEU A 60 23.69 -2.73 10.38
CA LEU A 60 22.89 -2.96 9.17
C LEU A 60 22.14 -4.30 9.18
N GLU A 61 22.59 -5.25 10.00
CA GLU A 61 21.92 -6.53 10.25
C GLU A 61 20.48 -6.34 10.79
N ARG A 62 20.22 -5.25 11.51
CA ARG A 62 18.88 -4.92 12.03
C ARG A 62 17.91 -4.41 10.97
N ILE A 63 18.36 -4.12 9.75
CA ILE A 63 17.47 -3.73 8.64
C ILE A 63 16.51 -4.88 8.27
N ALA A 64 16.95 -6.13 8.49
CA ALA A 64 16.14 -7.32 8.24
C ALA A 64 15.17 -7.66 9.39
N GLU A 65 15.24 -6.97 10.53
CA GLU A 65 14.30 -7.16 11.63
C GLU A 65 12.89 -6.74 11.18
N PHE A 66 11.91 -7.57 11.54
CA PHE A 66 10.54 -7.42 11.09
C PHE A 66 9.65 -6.93 12.24
N PRO A 67 8.70 -6.03 11.99
CA PRO A 67 8.70 -4.92 11.02
C PRO A 67 9.52 -3.66 11.36
N CYS A 68 9.91 -3.42 12.62
CA CYS A 68 10.65 -2.23 13.04
C CYS A 68 11.65 -2.59 14.14
N ILE A 69 12.80 -1.90 14.16
CA ILE A 69 13.90 -2.14 15.10
C ILE A 69 13.51 -1.68 16.52
N ASN A 70 12.65 -0.67 16.66
CA ASN A 70 12.33 -0.08 17.96
C ASN A 70 10.88 0.44 18.06
N TYR A 71 9.98 -0.40 18.59
CA TYR A 71 8.54 -0.09 18.74
C TYR A 71 8.20 0.95 19.81
N LEU A 72 9.13 1.26 20.73
CA LEU A 72 8.84 2.09 21.91
C LEU A 72 8.77 3.60 21.63
N SER A 73 9.23 4.04 20.47
CA SER A 73 9.26 5.47 20.14
C SER A 73 8.04 5.85 19.31
N MET A 74 7.15 6.64 19.92
CA MET A 74 5.87 7.07 19.31
C MET A 74 6.07 7.82 17.98
N GLU A 75 7.20 8.51 17.85
CA GLU A 75 7.62 9.23 16.64
C GLU A 75 7.88 8.28 15.45
N TRP A 76 8.59 7.16 15.70
CA TRP A 76 8.89 6.17 14.68
C TRP A 76 7.66 5.34 14.30
N MET A 77 6.73 5.12 15.24
CA MET A 77 5.44 4.50 14.94
C MET A 77 4.62 5.34 13.94
N GLY A 78 4.57 6.66 14.13
CA GLY A 78 3.88 7.58 13.23
C GLY A 78 4.49 7.57 11.83
N LEU A 79 5.83 7.71 11.74
CA LEU A 79 6.55 7.65 10.47
C LEU A 79 6.37 6.30 9.78
N TYR A 80 6.34 5.20 10.53
CA TYR A 80 6.13 3.86 9.99
C TYR A 80 4.74 3.69 9.37
N ILE A 81 3.69 4.11 10.07
CA ILE A 81 2.30 4.04 9.55
C ILE A 81 2.15 4.93 8.32
N LEU A 82 2.70 6.14 8.38
CA LEU A 82 2.66 7.08 7.27
C LEU A 82 3.43 6.52 6.07
N ALA A 83 4.70 6.18 6.23
CA ALA A 83 5.55 5.68 5.15
C ALA A 83 5.04 4.36 4.57
N GLY A 84 4.55 3.45 5.41
CA GLY A 84 3.97 2.17 4.98
C GLY A 84 2.74 2.33 4.09
N CYS A 85 1.96 3.40 4.25
CA CYS A 85 0.79 3.65 3.40
C CYS A 85 1.11 4.61 2.25
N THR A 86 1.84 5.69 2.50
CA THR A 86 2.09 6.75 1.50
C THR A 86 3.09 6.31 0.44
N LEU A 87 4.16 5.59 0.79
CA LEU A 87 5.17 5.15 -0.19
C LEU A 87 4.57 4.16 -1.21
N PRO A 88 3.84 3.09 -0.80
CA PRO A 88 3.24 2.17 -1.77
C PRO A 88 2.22 2.83 -2.69
N ILE A 89 1.40 3.74 -2.16
CA ILE A 89 0.42 4.50 -2.96
C ILE A 89 1.15 5.41 -3.96
N ALA A 90 2.18 6.15 -3.52
CA ALA A 90 2.94 7.05 -4.37
C ALA A 90 3.65 6.30 -5.51
N LEU A 91 4.29 5.16 -5.19
CA LEU A 91 4.96 4.32 -6.18
C LEU A 91 3.98 3.71 -7.18
N SER A 92 2.83 3.21 -6.70
CA SER A 92 1.80 2.62 -7.57
C SER A 92 1.25 3.68 -8.55
N LYS A 93 1.01 4.89 -8.06
CA LYS A 93 0.53 6.00 -8.90
C LYS A 93 1.59 6.49 -9.90
N LEU A 94 2.86 6.51 -9.49
CA LEU A 94 3.97 6.83 -10.40
C LEU A 94 4.07 5.80 -11.53
N TYR A 95 3.97 4.51 -11.21
CA TYR A 95 4.00 3.43 -12.18
C TYR A 95 2.88 3.57 -13.22
N GLU A 96 1.65 3.85 -12.79
CA GLU A 96 0.55 4.08 -13.72
C GLU A 96 0.75 5.31 -14.61
N MET A 97 1.25 6.43 -14.06
CA MET A 97 1.54 7.60 -14.87
C MET A 97 2.58 7.31 -15.96
N ILE A 98 3.64 6.57 -15.62
CA ILE A 98 4.67 6.17 -16.57
C ILE A 98 4.07 5.24 -17.63
N LEU A 99 3.28 4.24 -17.23
CA LEU A 99 2.64 3.29 -18.13
C LEU A 99 1.71 4.00 -19.13
N LEU A 100 0.87 4.91 -18.65
CA LEU A 100 -0.02 5.71 -19.49
C LEU A 100 0.76 6.61 -20.44
N HIS A 101 1.87 7.21 -19.99
CA HIS A 101 2.72 8.03 -20.83
C HIS A 101 3.37 7.22 -21.96
N VAL A 102 3.93 6.05 -21.63
CA VAL A 102 4.53 5.12 -22.61
C VAL A 102 3.48 4.59 -23.60
N PHE A 103 2.29 4.22 -23.11
CA PHE A 103 1.20 3.75 -23.96
C PHE A 103 0.72 4.85 -24.93
N ASN A 104 0.64 6.10 -24.46
CA ASN A 104 0.23 7.22 -25.30
C ASN A 104 1.28 7.55 -26.38
N ILE A 105 2.57 7.44 -26.06
CA ILE A 105 3.66 7.54 -27.05
C ILE A 105 3.54 6.43 -28.11
N PHE A 106 3.26 5.19 -27.69
CA PHE A 106 3.11 4.07 -28.61
C PHE A 106 1.89 4.21 -29.52
N LYS A 107 0.75 4.67 -28.99
CA LYS A 107 -0.47 4.94 -29.76
C LYS A 107 -0.30 6.08 -30.77
N ARG A 108 0.53 7.09 -30.46
CA ARG A 108 0.82 8.21 -31.37
C ARG A 108 1.75 7.83 -32.53
N ASN A 109 2.50 6.74 -32.40
CA ASN A 109 3.43 6.22 -33.40
C ASN A 109 2.80 5.18 -34.36
N LYS A 110 1.49 4.97 -34.29
CA LYS A 110 0.71 4.06 -35.14
C LYS A 110 -0.34 4.84 -35.89
#